data_AF-A0A0Q8EU65-F1
#
_entry.id   AF-A0A0Q8EU65-F1
#
_cell.length_a   1.000
_cell.length_b   1.000
_cell.length_c   1.000
_cell.angle_alpha   90.00
_cell.angle_beta   90.00
_cell.angle_gamma   90.00
#
_symmetry.space_group_name_H-M   'P 1'
#
loop_
_entity.id
_entity.type
_entity.pdbx_description
1 polymer ?
#
loop_
_entity_poly.entity_id
_entity_poly.type
_entity_poly.pdbx_seq_one_letter_code
_entity_poly.pdbx_strand_id
1 'polypeptide(L)'
;MAQTELPGVVVTAKPHTTVRGGYEVSGDFKVDPRMPYVVFAAQPLVAGDILKVQPIHLGDDAYLVLQECASPDCSLARVVRVWSPLGSTAHGGKEDQVRIQHENKYFLWLKKLPGFFSPPCFGCSTHYGSFKYESPPLVLVPTGTLAAYAGKRLELPEYVDPIPVESHRHDGTYFHVTYAGGTRIRVQRLRAVADQRDEAQEAGSTGGQP
;
A
#
# COMPACT_ATOMS: atom_id res chain seq x y z
N MET A 1 -2.79 -41.24 -12.91
CA MET A 1 -1.87 -40.11 -12.70
C MET A 1 -2.13 -39.59 -11.30
N ALA A 2 -1.12 -39.54 -10.44
CA ALA A 2 -1.27 -39.18 -9.03
C ALA A 2 -1.43 -37.67 -8.89
N GLN A 3 -2.57 -37.24 -8.36
CA GLN A 3 -2.85 -35.85 -8.01
C GLN A 3 -2.20 -35.58 -6.65
N THR A 4 -1.10 -34.82 -6.65
CA THR A 4 -0.47 -34.35 -5.43
C THR A 4 -1.33 -33.22 -4.86
N GLU A 5 -2.19 -33.56 -3.89
CA GLU A 5 -2.86 -32.56 -3.07
C GLU A 5 -1.83 -31.90 -2.14
N LEU A 6 -1.71 -30.58 -2.24
CA LEU A 6 -0.89 -29.79 -1.31
C LEU A 6 -1.57 -29.81 0.08
N PRO A 7 -0.83 -30.04 1.18
CA PRO A 7 -1.43 -30.02 2.50
C PRO A 7 -2.00 -28.64 2.80
N GLY A 8 -3.28 -28.59 3.19
CA GLY A 8 -3.96 -27.38 3.62
C GLY A 8 -3.27 -26.80 4.86
N VAL A 9 -2.42 -25.80 4.66
CA VAL A 9 -1.78 -25.07 5.76
C VAL A 9 -2.83 -24.17 6.39
N VAL A 10 -3.44 -24.65 7.48
CA VAL A 10 -4.28 -23.82 8.35
C VAL A 10 -3.36 -23.01 9.25
N VAL A 11 -3.10 -21.75 8.88
CA VAL A 11 -2.34 -20.80 9.69
C VAL A 11 -3.28 -20.17 10.73
N THR A 12 -3.41 -20.78 11.91
CA THR A 12 -4.07 -20.15 13.07
C THR A 12 -3.04 -19.42 13.93
N ALA A 13 -2.54 -18.28 13.45
CA ALA A 13 -2.03 -17.24 14.34
C ALA A 13 -3.18 -16.26 14.61
N LYS A 14 -3.48 -15.96 15.88
CA LYS A 14 -4.49 -14.94 16.19
C LYS A 14 -4.06 -13.61 15.55
N PRO A 15 -4.95 -12.89 14.84
CA PRO A 15 -4.62 -11.57 14.31
C PRO A 15 -4.14 -10.69 15.46
N HIS A 16 -2.97 -10.06 15.32
CA HIS A 16 -2.53 -9.06 16.30
C HIS A 16 -3.37 -7.81 16.09
N THR A 17 -4.49 -7.74 16.81
CA THR A 17 -5.41 -6.61 16.75
C THR A 17 -5.58 -5.99 18.12
N THR A 18 -5.51 -4.67 18.19
CA THR A 18 -5.76 -3.90 19.41
C THR A 18 -6.88 -2.92 19.14
N VAL A 19 -7.88 -2.84 20.02
CA VAL A 19 -8.93 -1.82 19.89
C VAL A 19 -8.47 -0.52 20.55
N ARG A 20 -8.44 0.59 19.78
CA ARG A 20 -8.12 1.93 20.28
C ARG A 20 -9.01 2.97 19.61
N GLY A 21 -9.68 3.80 20.41
CA GLY A 21 -10.47 4.93 19.92
C GLY A 21 -11.58 4.56 18.94
N GLY A 22 -12.22 3.40 19.12
CA GLY A 22 -13.27 2.89 18.22
C GLY A 22 -12.76 2.16 16.98
N TYR A 23 -11.45 1.91 16.87
CA TYR A 23 -10.86 1.17 15.75
C TYR A 23 -10.15 -0.09 16.23
N GLU A 24 -10.33 -1.18 15.49
CA GLU A 24 -9.45 -2.33 15.48
C GLU A 24 -8.19 -1.97 14.68
N VAL A 25 -7.06 -1.91 15.37
CA VAL A 25 -5.74 -1.59 14.80
C VAL A 25 -4.99 -2.88 14.53
N SER A 26 -4.45 -3.05 13.33
CA SER A 26 -3.66 -4.22 12.96
C SER A 26 -2.40 -3.84 12.18
N GLY A 27 -1.25 -4.34 12.60
CA GLY A 27 -0.03 -4.35 11.79
C GLY A 27 0.21 -5.68 11.10
N ASP A 28 -0.81 -6.53 10.92
CA ASP A 28 -0.66 -7.84 10.28
C ASP A 28 -0.46 -7.70 8.76
N PHE A 29 0.77 -7.40 8.38
CA PHE A 29 1.25 -7.31 7.00
C PHE A 29 2.38 -8.31 6.79
N LYS A 30 2.61 -8.67 5.53
CA LYS A 30 3.59 -9.65 5.10
C LYS A 30 4.36 -9.15 3.89
N VAL A 31 5.57 -9.66 3.74
CA VAL A 31 6.36 -9.55 2.50
C VAL A 31 6.16 -10.84 1.71
N ASP A 32 5.94 -10.78 0.39
CA ASP A 32 5.83 -12.00 -0.43
C ASP A 32 7.23 -12.63 -0.60
N PRO A 33 7.46 -13.88 -0.14
CA PRO A 33 8.76 -14.52 -0.27
C PRO A 33 9.23 -14.72 -1.72
N ARG A 34 8.30 -14.77 -2.68
CA ARG A 34 8.59 -14.92 -4.13
C ARG A 34 8.78 -13.57 -4.82
N MET A 35 8.32 -12.50 -4.19
CA MET A 35 8.39 -11.12 -4.68
C MET A 35 8.83 -10.22 -3.52
N PRO A 36 10.13 -10.25 -3.15
CA PRO A 36 10.64 -9.66 -1.91
C PRO A 36 10.65 -8.13 -1.90
N TYR A 37 9.95 -7.48 -2.83
CA TYR A 37 9.73 -6.04 -2.91
C TYR A 37 8.27 -5.65 -2.59
N VAL A 38 7.38 -6.63 -2.37
CA VAL A 38 5.95 -6.42 -2.13
C VAL A 38 5.59 -6.57 -0.66
N VAL A 39 4.91 -5.56 -0.11
CA VAL A 39 4.28 -5.60 1.20
C VAL A 39 2.76 -5.60 1.03
N PHE A 40 2.05 -6.52 1.66
CA PHE A 40 0.60 -6.65 1.56
C PHE A 40 -0.03 -7.00 2.92
N ALA A 41 -1.31 -6.68 3.10
CA ALA A 41 -2.04 -7.04 4.31
C ALA A 41 -2.25 -8.56 4.37
N ALA A 42 -2.01 -9.18 5.53
CA ALA A 42 -2.20 -10.62 5.71
C ALA A 42 -3.68 -11.04 5.65
N GLN A 43 -4.58 -10.08 5.84
CA GLN A 43 -6.01 -10.22 5.70
C GLN A 43 -6.54 -9.29 4.61
N PRO A 44 -7.63 -9.67 3.90
CA PRO A 44 -8.26 -8.79 2.92
C PRO A 44 -8.59 -7.43 3.52
N LEU A 45 -8.26 -6.37 2.77
CA LEU A 45 -8.72 -5.03 3.06
C LEU A 45 -10.13 -4.88 2.49
N VAL A 46 -11.06 -4.41 3.30
CA VAL A 46 -12.47 -4.24 2.91
C VAL A 46 -12.83 -2.76 2.84
N ALA A 47 -13.96 -2.46 2.19
CA ALA A 47 -14.48 -1.09 2.11
C ALA A 47 -14.59 -0.48 3.52
N GLY A 48 -14.08 0.74 3.66
CA GLY A 48 -14.07 1.47 4.94
C GLY A 48 -12.84 1.25 5.81
N ASP A 49 -12.03 0.23 5.57
CA ASP A 49 -10.72 0.11 6.21
C ASP A 49 -9.86 1.35 5.87
N ILE A 50 -9.05 1.81 6.82
CA ILE A 50 -8.06 2.87 6.61
C ILE A 50 -6.68 2.25 6.68
N LEU A 51 -5.96 2.32 5.58
CA LEU A 51 -4.54 2.01 5.54
C LEU A 51 -3.76 3.26 5.93
N LYS A 52 -3.04 3.19 7.05
CA LYS A 52 -2.16 4.25 7.50
C LYS A 52 -0.72 3.90 7.13
N VAL A 53 -0.16 4.59 6.14
CA VAL A 53 1.19 4.38 5.61
C VAL A 53 2.02 5.60 5.96
N GLN A 54 3.04 5.40 6.79
CA GLN A 54 3.89 6.47 7.29
C GLN A 54 5.34 6.22 6.87
N PRO A 55 5.83 6.94 5.86
CA PRO A 55 7.25 6.98 5.56
C PRO A 55 8.00 7.66 6.71
N ILE A 56 8.87 6.92 7.39
CA ILE A 56 9.73 7.44 8.47
C ILE A 56 10.97 8.10 7.86
N HIS A 57 11.48 7.51 6.79
CA HIS A 57 12.57 8.04 5.99
C HIS A 57 12.40 7.56 4.55
N LEU A 58 12.39 8.49 3.60
CA LEU A 58 12.44 8.21 2.16
C LEU A 58 13.75 8.80 1.63
N GLY A 59 14.47 8.05 0.80
CA GLY A 59 15.59 8.61 0.04
C GLY A 59 15.11 9.64 -0.99
N ASP A 60 16.00 10.56 -1.40
CA ASP A 60 15.68 11.69 -2.29
C ASP A 60 15.10 11.25 -3.64
N ASP A 61 15.49 10.08 -4.13
CA ASP A 61 15.04 9.48 -5.39
C ASP A 61 13.93 8.44 -5.20
N ALA A 62 13.44 8.24 -3.97
CA ALA A 62 12.57 7.13 -3.61
C ALA A 62 11.08 7.49 -3.72
N TYR A 63 10.31 6.58 -4.33
CA TYR A 63 8.87 6.68 -4.49
C TYR A 63 8.22 5.42 -3.93
N LEU A 64 7.51 5.56 -2.81
CA LEU A 64 6.69 4.49 -2.24
C LEU A 64 5.34 4.50 -2.95
N VAL A 65 4.89 3.34 -3.42
CA VAL A 65 3.70 3.22 -4.25
C VAL A 65 2.73 2.26 -3.58
N LEU A 66 1.47 2.70 -3.43
CA LEU A 66 0.33 1.84 -3.16
C LEU A 66 -0.42 1.59 -4.46
N GLN A 67 -0.53 0.32 -4.84
CA GLN A 67 -1.30 -0.12 -5.99
C GLN A 67 -2.44 -1.06 -5.56
N GLU A 68 -3.48 -1.10 -6.38
CA GLU A 68 -4.52 -2.13 -6.34
C GLU A 68 -4.59 -2.87 -7.68
N CYS A 69 -4.95 -4.15 -7.66
CA CYS A 69 -5.22 -4.88 -8.90
C CYS A 69 -6.47 -4.30 -9.58
N ALA A 70 -6.37 -3.87 -10.83
CA ALA A 70 -7.51 -3.39 -11.61
C ALA A 70 -8.22 -4.52 -12.39
N SER A 71 -7.54 -5.65 -12.58
CA SER A 71 -8.08 -6.85 -13.23
C SER A 71 -8.11 -8.06 -12.27
N PRO A 72 -8.98 -9.06 -12.50
CA PRO A 72 -9.08 -10.25 -11.62
C PRO A 72 -7.79 -11.07 -11.50
N ASP A 73 -7.02 -11.13 -12.60
CA ASP A 73 -5.71 -11.79 -12.71
C ASP A 73 -4.54 -10.88 -12.28
N CYS A 74 -4.82 -9.62 -11.94
CA CYS A 74 -3.84 -8.59 -11.60
C CYS A 74 -2.79 -8.30 -12.69
N SER A 75 -3.08 -8.59 -13.95
CA SER A 75 -2.24 -8.18 -15.09
C SER A 75 -2.26 -6.66 -15.29
N LEU A 76 -3.30 -5.98 -14.82
CA LEU A 76 -3.40 -4.54 -14.72
C LEU A 76 -3.52 -4.11 -13.26
N ALA A 77 -2.78 -3.08 -12.88
CA ALA A 77 -2.83 -2.45 -11.57
C ALA A 77 -3.08 -0.94 -11.70
N ARG A 78 -3.62 -0.37 -10.64
CA ARG A 78 -3.95 1.05 -10.55
C ARG A 78 -3.20 1.68 -9.40
N VAL A 79 -2.62 2.85 -9.66
CA VAL A 79 -1.94 3.65 -8.64
C VAL A 79 -3.00 4.28 -7.74
N VAL A 80 -2.99 3.91 -6.47
CA VAL A 80 -3.88 4.46 -5.44
C VAL A 80 -3.25 5.69 -4.81
N ARG A 81 -1.97 5.61 -4.45
CA ARG A 81 -1.20 6.72 -3.88
C ARG A 81 0.29 6.52 -4.08
N VAL A 82 1.03 7.62 -4.26
CA VAL A 82 2.49 7.64 -4.28
C VAL A 82 2.98 8.61 -3.21
N TRP A 83 3.99 8.20 -2.45
CA TRP A 83 4.72 9.07 -1.51
C TRP A 83 6.14 9.27 -2.00
N SER A 84 6.62 10.51 -1.91
CA SER A 84 7.98 10.94 -2.19
C SER A 84 8.48 11.82 -1.02
N PRO A 85 9.76 12.21 -1.01
CA PRO A 85 10.28 13.16 -0.03
C PRO A 85 9.54 14.51 0.01
N LEU A 86 8.84 14.88 -1.07
CA LEU A 86 8.06 16.11 -1.15
C LEU A 86 6.60 15.98 -0.66
N GLY A 87 6.17 14.78 -0.26
CA GLY A 87 4.80 14.51 0.17
C GLY A 87 4.12 13.43 -0.66
N SER A 88 2.80 13.46 -0.78
CA SER A 88 2.02 12.43 -1.48
C SER A 88 1.17 12.99 -2.63
N THR A 89 0.92 12.18 -3.66
CA THR A 89 0.26 12.61 -4.92
C THR A 89 -1.26 12.78 -4.86
N ALA A 90 -1.92 12.42 -3.76
CA ALA A 90 -3.38 12.36 -3.73
C ALA A 90 -4.05 13.67 -3.29
N HIS A 91 -5.26 13.90 -3.83
CA HIS A 91 -6.11 15.03 -3.49
C HIS A 91 -7.15 14.60 -2.43
N GLY A 92 -7.09 15.19 -1.23
CA GLY A 92 -8.02 14.92 -0.14
C GLY A 92 -7.57 13.86 0.87
N GLY A 93 -7.95 14.07 2.14
CA GLY A 93 -7.55 13.23 3.27
C GLY A 93 -6.17 13.59 3.84
N LYS A 94 -5.73 12.85 4.88
CA LYS A 94 -4.38 12.99 5.45
C LYS A 94 -3.36 12.31 4.52
N GLU A 95 -2.17 12.87 4.41
CA GLU A 95 -1.11 12.35 3.52
C GLU A 95 -0.74 10.89 3.82
N ASP A 96 -0.82 10.50 5.08
CA ASP A 96 -0.47 9.16 5.57
C ASP A 96 -1.66 8.18 5.61
N GLN A 97 -2.85 8.56 5.15
CA GLN A 97 -4.05 7.73 5.23
C GLN A 97 -4.70 7.51 3.87
N VAL A 98 -5.02 6.26 3.61
CA VAL A 98 -5.78 5.84 2.43
C VAL A 98 -7.01 5.08 2.91
N ARG A 99 -8.19 5.59 2.59
CA ARG A 99 -9.45 4.89 2.84
C ARG A 99 -9.72 3.92 1.70
N ILE A 100 -9.85 2.65 2.03
CA ILE A 100 -10.15 1.57 1.12
C ILE A 100 -11.61 1.71 0.66
N GLN A 101 -11.81 1.77 -0.66
CA GLN A 101 -13.13 2.04 -1.25
C GLN A 101 -13.93 0.77 -1.49
N HIS A 102 -13.25 -0.33 -1.82
CA HIS A 102 -13.85 -1.62 -2.09
C HIS A 102 -12.86 -2.73 -1.72
N GLU A 103 -13.37 -3.96 -1.53
CA GLU A 103 -12.51 -5.11 -1.30
C GLU A 103 -11.70 -5.43 -2.57
N ASN A 104 -10.37 -5.45 -2.45
CA ASN A 104 -9.46 -5.77 -3.54
C ASN A 104 -8.07 -6.16 -3.00
N LYS A 105 -7.18 -6.58 -3.92
CA LYS A 105 -5.77 -6.85 -3.62
C LYS A 105 -4.98 -5.54 -3.69
N TYR A 106 -4.57 -5.05 -2.52
CA TYR A 106 -3.71 -3.88 -2.36
C TYR A 106 -2.29 -4.30 -2.00
N PHE A 107 -1.31 -3.60 -2.55
CA PHE A 107 0.09 -3.88 -2.27
C PHE A 107 0.96 -2.62 -2.34
N LEU A 108 1.95 -2.58 -1.44
CA LEU A 108 2.94 -1.54 -1.32
C LEU A 108 4.28 -2.02 -1.86
N TRP A 109 5.01 -1.13 -2.53
CA TRP A 109 6.35 -1.39 -3.03
C TRP A 109 7.10 -0.07 -3.21
N LEU A 110 8.43 -0.14 -3.35
CA LEU A 110 9.30 1.02 -3.44
C LEU A 110 10.05 1.01 -4.76
N LYS A 111 10.28 2.19 -5.35
CA LYS A 111 11.08 2.35 -6.57
C LYS A 111 11.88 3.64 -6.55
N LYS A 112 13.00 3.65 -7.28
CA LYS A 112 13.75 4.87 -7.56
C LYS A 112 13.33 5.49 -8.89
N LEU A 113 13.29 6.82 -8.93
CA LEU A 113 13.21 7.56 -10.19
C LEU A 113 14.32 8.62 -10.23
N PRO A 114 14.87 8.95 -11.40
CA PRO A 114 15.96 9.91 -11.51
C PRO A 114 15.52 11.28 -11.00
N GLY A 115 16.16 11.75 -9.92
CA GLY A 115 15.98 13.09 -9.37
C GLY A 115 16.82 14.14 -10.09
N PHE A 116 16.50 15.41 -9.87
CA PHE A 116 17.23 16.55 -10.41
C PHE A 116 17.63 17.50 -9.30
N PHE A 117 18.88 17.95 -9.29
CA PHE A 117 19.36 18.90 -8.29
C PHE A 117 18.68 20.27 -8.39
N SER A 118 18.36 20.70 -9.62
CA SER A 118 17.58 21.90 -9.91
C SER A 118 16.52 21.58 -10.97
N PRO A 119 15.43 22.37 -11.03
CA PRO A 119 14.43 22.25 -12.09
C PRO A 119 15.08 22.23 -13.48
N PRO A 120 14.96 21.12 -14.24
CA PRO A 120 15.66 20.98 -15.52
C PRO A 120 14.97 21.70 -16.68
N CYS A 121 13.75 22.19 -16.47
CA CYS A 121 12.91 22.86 -17.45
C CYS A 121 12.02 23.91 -16.78
N PHE A 122 11.57 24.89 -17.55
CA PHE A 122 10.65 25.92 -17.06
C PHE A 122 9.34 25.28 -16.56
N GLY A 123 8.95 25.59 -15.32
CA GLY A 123 7.76 25.04 -14.69
C GLY A 123 7.90 23.60 -14.18
N CYS A 124 9.08 22.99 -14.29
CA CYS A 124 9.33 21.66 -13.75
C CYS A 124 9.68 21.68 -12.27
N SER A 125 9.30 20.63 -11.54
CA SER A 125 9.82 20.34 -10.20
C SER A 125 11.14 19.54 -10.31
N THR A 126 11.79 19.32 -9.18
CA THR A 126 12.91 18.36 -9.04
C THR A 126 12.43 16.91 -8.89
N HIS A 127 11.13 16.70 -8.63
CA HIS A 127 10.50 15.40 -8.39
C HIS A 127 9.24 15.20 -9.26
N TYR A 128 8.88 13.95 -9.50
CA TYR A 128 7.70 13.58 -10.27
C TYR A 128 6.44 13.69 -9.39
N GLY A 129 5.50 14.55 -9.80
CA GLY A 129 4.22 14.73 -9.11
C GLY A 129 3.03 14.06 -9.79
N SER A 130 3.21 13.48 -10.98
CA SER A 130 2.13 12.89 -11.78
C SER A 130 2.56 11.58 -12.40
N PHE A 131 1.63 10.63 -12.45
CA PHE A 131 1.88 9.26 -12.88
C PHE A 131 0.69 8.73 -13.68
N LYS A 132 0.96 7.78 -14.59
CA LYS A 132 -0.10 7.04 -15.27
C LYS A 132 -0.92 6.29 -14.22
N TYR A 133 -2.25 6.46 -14.29
CA TYR A 133 -3.17 5.88 -13.30
C TYR A 133 -3.20 4.36 -13.34
N GLU A 134 -3.14 3.76 -14.53
CA GLU A 134 -3.16 2.32 -14.74
C GLU A 134 -1.92 1.85 -15.52
N SER A 135 -1.28 0.81 -15.02
CA SER A 135 -0.06 0.20 -15.57
C SER A 135 0.01 -1.29 -15.20
N PRO A 136 0.93 -2.08 -15.77
CA PRO A 136 1.26 -3.38 -15.20
C PRO A 136 1.60 -3.25 -13.69
N PRO A 137 1.38 -4.31 -12.89
CA PRO A 137 1.75 -4.30 -11.47
C PRO A 137 3.24 -4.02 -11.31
N LEU A 138 3.60 -3.30 -10.26
CA LEU A 138 5.01 -2.99 -9.91
C LEU A 138 5.72 -2.11 -10.94
N VAL A 139 4.95 -1.44 -11.79
CA VAL A 139 5.43 -0.41 -12.71
C VAL A 139 4.85 0.92 -12.29
N LEU A 140 5.70 1.94 -12.24
CA LEU A 140 5.31 3.32 -11.97
C LEU A 140 5.80 4.16 -13.16
N VAL A 141 4.87 4.74 -13.90
CA VAL A 141 5.18 5.51 -15.12
C VAL A 141 4.95 6.99 -14.82
N PRO A 142 6.02 7.80 -14.63
CA PRO A 142 5.86 9.24 -14.46
C PRO A 142 5.34 9.90 -15.74
N THR A 143 4.56 10.96 -15.59
CA THR A 143 3.97 11.72 -16.70
C THR A 143 4.33 13.20 -16.62
N GLY A 144 3.99 13.96 -17.67
CA GLY A 144 4.19 15.42 -17.73
C GLY A 144 5.58 15.86 -18.20
N THR A 145 5.84 17.16 -18.11
CA THR A 145 7.05 17.81 -18.68
C THR A 145 8.35 17.26 -18.11
N LEU A 146 8.40 16.98 -16.80
CA LEU A 146 9.59 16.41 -16.16
C LEU A 146 9.90 15.00 -16.69
N ALA A 147 8.87 14.17 -16.89
CA ALA A 147 9.03 12.83 -17.45
C ALA A 147 9.53 12.88 -18.90
N ALA A 148 8.98 13.79 -19.71
CA ALA A 148 9.44 14.03 -21.07
C ALA A 148 10.92 14.48 -21.11
N TYR A 149 11.33 15.35 -20.17
CA TYR A 149 12.72 15.77 -20.04
C TYR A 149 13.65 14.62 -19.62
N ALA A 150 13.24 13.82 -18.64
CA ALA A 150 14.02 12.67 -18.16
C ALA A 150 14.31 11.67 -19.29
N GLY A 151 13.34 11.47 -20.20
CA GLY A 151 13.49 10.67 -21.41
C GLY A 151 14.05 9.29 -21.11
N LYS A 152 15.13 8.92 -21.82
CA LYS A 152 15.79 7.61 -21.67
C LYS A 152 16.40 7.35 -20.28
N ARG A 153 16.56 8.37 -19.41
CA ARG A 153 17.03 8.16 -18.04
C ARG A 153 16.07 7.28 -17.24
N LEU A 154 14.78 7.31 -17.57
CA LEU A 154 13.77 6.45 -16.91
C LEU A 154 13.97 4.96 -17.21
N GLU A 155 14.74 4.62 -18.24
CA GLU A 155 15.01 3.25 -18.69
C GLU A 155 16.35 2.72 -18.15
N LEU A 156 17.10 3.52 -17.39
CA LEU A 156 18.37 3.07 -16.82
C LEU A 156 18.12 1.95 -15.78
N PRO A 157 18.98 0.91 -15.73
CA PRO A 157 18.74 -0.29 -14.91
C PRO A 157 18.43 0.00 -13.43
N GLU A 158 19.08 1.00 -12.84
CA GLU A 158 18.86 1.39 -11.44
C GLU A 158 17.46 1.96 -11.15
N TYR A 159 16.70 2.33 -12.19
CA TYR A 159 15.34 2.87 -12.09
C TYR A 159 14.29 1.93 -12.68
N VAL A 160 14.65 0.74 -13.16
CA VAL A 160 13.68 -0.20 -13.74
C VAL A 160 12.98 -0.98 -12.64
N ASP A 161 13.73 -1.59 -11.73
CA ASP A 161 13.18 -2.57 -10.81
C ASP A 161 12.70 -1.96 -9.48
N PRO A 162 11.68 -2.58 -8.84
CA PRO A 162 11.35 -2.31 -7.44
C PRO A 162 12.52 -2.60 -6.50
N ILE A 163 12.62 -1.80 -5.45
CA ILE A 163 13.62 -1.98 -4.40
C ILE A 163 13.16 -3.11 -3.47
N PRO A 164 14.01 -4.12 -3.18
CA PRO A 164 13.65 -5.20 -2.27
C PRO A 164 13.55 -4.72 -0.81
N VAL A 165 12.72 -5.41 -0.05
CA VAL A 165 12.65 -5.32 1.41
C VAL A 165 13.87 -6.03 1.99
N GLU A 166 14.66 -5.32 2.78
CA GLU A 166 15.84 -5.84 3.46
C GLU A 166 15.48 -6.44 4.82
N SER A 167 14.57 -5.80 5.55
CA SER A 167 14.07 -6.32 6.82
C SER A 167 12.67 -5.82 7.12
N HIS A 168 11.95 -6.60 7.92
CA HIS A 168 10.63 -6.23 8.41
C HIS A 168 10.41 -6.78 9.81
N ARG A 169 9.54 -6.12 10.59
CA ARG A 169 9.12 -6.59 11.92
C ARG A 169 7.75 -6.04 12.27
N HIS A 170 7.06 -6.73 13.17
CA HIS A 170 5.79 -6.28 13.73
C HIS A 170 5.97 -5.90 15.20
N ASP A 171 5.35 -4.81 15.65
CA ASP A 171 5.41 -4.36 17.05
C ASP A 171 4.08 -4.45 17.81
N GLY A 172 3.06 -5.07 17.22
CA GLY A 172 1.70 -5.14 17.76
C GLY A 172 0.73 -4.17 17.10
N THR A 173 1.20 -2.99 16.71
CA THR A 173 0.38 -1.91 16.15
C THR A 173 0.74 -1.61 14.70
N TYR A 174 2.04 -1.60 14.41
CA TYR A 174 2.60 -1.31 13.11
C TYR A 174 3.43 -2.48 12.59
N PHE A 175 3.39 -2.65 11.27
CA PHE A 175 4.40 -3.36 10.52
C PHE A 175 5.47 -2.38 10.06
N HIS A 176 6.70 -2.59 10.51
CA HIS A 176 7.86 -1.80 10.12
C HIS A 176 8.59 -2.49 8.98
N VAL A 177 8.96 -1.73 7.96
CA VAL A 177 9.66 -2.22 6.78
C VAL A 177 10.85 -1.32 6.50
N THR A 178 12.01 -1.94 6.30
CA THR A 178 13.21 -1.31 5.77
C THR A 178 13.48 -1.90 4.39
N TYR A 179 13.51 -1.04 3.38
CA TYR A 179 13.92 -1.40 2.03
C TYR A 179 15.43 -1.24 1.86
N ALA A 180 16.01 -1.98 0.93
CA ALA A 180 17.41 -1.80 0.55
C ALA A 180 17.68 -0.33 0.17
N GLY A 181 18.80 0.22 0.61
CA GLY A 181 19.10 1.65 0.47
C GLY A 181 18.54 2.53 1.60
N GLY A 182 17.95 1.94 2.64
CA GLY A 182 17.70 2.62 3.93
C GLY A 182 16.34 3.30 4.08
N THR A 183 15.48 3.26 3.06
CA THR A 183 14.10 3.74 3.16
C THR A 183 13.34 2.94 4.21
N ARG A 184 12.70 3.64 5.15
CA ARG A 184 11.96 3.05 6.27
C ARG A 184 10.53 3.54 6.27
N ILE A 185 9.60 2.60 6.38
CA ILE A 185 8.17 2.89 6.50
C ILE A 185 7.58 2.13 7.68
N ARG A 186 6.45 2.61 8.18
CA ARG A 186 5.55 1.81 9.01
C ARG A 186 4.15 1.84 8.44
N VAL A 187 3.47 0.71 8.49
CA VAL A 187 2.11 0.56 7.98
C VAL A 187 1.23 -0.10 9.03
N GLN A 188 -0.03 0.32 9.09
CA GLN A 188 -1.06 -0.32 9.89
C GLN A 188 -2.41 -0.20 9.18
N ARG A 189 -3.31 -1.12 9.49
CA ARG A 189 -4.72 -1.07 9.14
C ARG A 189 -5.52 -0.59 10.35
N LEU A 190 -6.48 0.29 10.11
CA LEU A 190 -7.52 0.68 11.06
C LEU A 190 -8.87 0.24 10.50
N ARG A 191 -9.61 -0.56 11.24
CA ARG A 191 -10.99 -0.94 10.93
C ARG A 191 -11.91 -0.37 11.98
N ALA A 192 -12.95 0.35 11.59
CA ALA A 192 -13.93 0.81 12.57
C ALA A 192 -14.58 -0.41 13.24
N VAL A 193 -14.59 -0.44 14.57
CA VAL A 193 -15.40 -1.43 15.30
C VAL A 193 -16.83 -0.97 15.13
N ALA A 194 -17.66 -1.74 14.41
CA ALA A 194 -19.09 -1.45 14.37
C ALA A 194 -19.60 -1.39 15.81
N ASP A 195 -20.31 -0.32 16.18
CA ASP A 195 -20.97 -0.21 17.47
C ASP A 195 -21.95 -1.39 17.52
N GLN A 196 -21.68 -2.42 18.35
CA GLN A 196 -22.52 -3.62 18.48
C GLN A 196 -23.92 -3.32 19.08
N ARG A 197 -24.41 -2.10 18.96
CA ARG A 197 -25.72 -1.66 19.45
C ARG A 197 -26.84 -1.91 18.46
N ASP A 198 -26.55 -2.00 17.16
CA ASP A 198 -27.61 -2.15 16.15
C ASP A 198 -28.04 -3.62 15.95
N GLU A 199 -27.16 -4.61 16.15
CA GLU A 199 -27.53 -6.04 16.01
C GLU A 199 -28.35 -6.59 17.19
N ALA A 200 -28.27 -5.96 18.37
CA ALA A 200 -29.07 -6.36 19.54
C ALA A 200 -30.50 -5.81 19.52
N GLN A 201 -30.77 -4.78 18.70
CA GLN A 201 -32.06 -4.09 18.68
C GLN A 201 -33.04 -4.65 17.63
N GLU A 202 -32.55 -5.34 16.60
CA GLU A 202 -33.41 -6.09 15.66
C GLU A 202 -33.80 -7.49 16.15
N ALA A 203 -33.01 -8.13 17.03
CA ALA A 203 -33.36 -9.43 17.60
C ALA A 203 -34.44 -9.37 18.71
N GLY A 204 -34.81 -8.17 19.17
CA GLY A 204 -35.73 -7.97 20.30
C GLY A 204 -37.16 -7.54 19.94
N SER A 205 -37.50 -7.33 18.66
CA SER A 205 -38.80 -6.71 18.29
C SER A 205 -39.84 -7.65 17.68
N THR A 206 -39.54 -8.93 17.48
CA THR A 206 -40.53 -9.93 17.02
C THR A 206 -41.01 -10.80 18.17
N GLY A 207 -41.92 -10.28 18.99
CA GLY A 207 -42.59 -11.08 20.02
C GLY A 207 -43.59 -10.30 20.85
N GLY A 208 -44.83 -10.18 20.36
CA GLY A 208 -45.97 -9.81 21.21
C GLY A 208 -47.04 -8.99 20.50
N GLN A 209 -47.93 -9.68 19.76
CA GLN A 209 -49.28 -9.17 19.51
C GLN A 209 -50.22 -9.61 20.66
N PRO A 210 -51.29 -8.82 20.95
CA PRO A 210 -52.18 -8.99 22.09
C PRO A 210 -53.12 -10.20 21.97
#